data_AF-A0A0Q1HPL3-F1
#
_entry.id   AF-A0A0Q1HPL3-F1
#
_cell.length_a   1.000
_cell.length_b   1.000
_cell.length_c   1.000
_cell.angle_alpha   90.00
_cell.angle_beta   90.00
_cell.angle_gamma   90.00
#
_symmetry.space_group_name_H-M   'P 1'
#
loop_
_entity.id
_entity.type
_entity.pdbx_description
1 polymer ?
#
loop_
_entity_poly.entity_id
_entity_poly.type
_entity_poly.pdbx_seq_one_letter_code
_entity_poly.pdbx_strand_id
1 'polypeptide(L)'
;MGAPVTADPFGTFRQRTGVAAFVAAFRTTFPDLADGRSDEAIASDVTHVCLDDLRDPTTGRPAPDGEAAALRRIPSRFERNGITPDTVSARLILALARGTACSRVRVIEEW
;
A
#
# COMPACT_ATOMS: atom_id res chain seq x y z
N MET A 1 -8.97 -30.72 18.09
CA MET A 1 -8.18 -30.60 16.86
C MET A 1 -8.41 -29.19 16.33
N GLY A 2 -7.50 -28.26 16.62
CA GLY A 2 -7.58 -26.90 16.08
C GLY A 2 -6.95 -26.89 14.69
N ALA A 3 -7.70 -26.52 13.66
CA ALA A 3 -7.13 -26.25 12.35
C ALA A 3 -6.00 -25.21 12.51
N PRO A 4 -4.88 -25.33 11.79
CA PRO A 4 -3.91 -24.24 11.76
C PRO A 4 -4.67 -23.00 11.26
N VAL A 5 -4.71 -21.95 12.08
CA VAL A 5 -5.07 -20.62 11.62
C VAL A 5 -4.08 -20.29 10.51
N THR A 6 -4.45 -20.51 9.26
CA THR A 6 -3.74 -19.98 8.11
C THR A 6 -3.69 -18.48 8.31
N ALA A 7 -2.54 -17.97 8.72
CA ALA A 7 -2.31 -16.55 8.87
C ALA A 7 -2.65 -15.89 7.53
N ASP A 8 -3.64 -14.99 7.55
CA ASP A 8 -4.01 -14.23 6.38
C ASP A 8 -2.78 -13.43 5.90
N PRO A 9 -2.24 -13.70 4.70
CA PRO A 9 -1.01 -13.07 4.23
C PRO A 9 -1.17 -11.55 4.09
N PHE A 10 -2.40 -11.09 3.82
CA PHE A 10 -2.74 -9.67 3.76
C PHE A 10 -2.65 -9.02 5.14
N GLY A 11 -3.32 -9.58 6.15
CA GLY A 11 -3.28 -9.11 7.54
C GLY A 11 -1.89 -9.16 8.15
N THR A 12 -1.07 -10.13 7.75
CA THR A 12 0.36 -10.20 8.13
C THR A 12 1.17 -9.07 7.50
N PHE A 13 0.92 -8.75 6.22
CA PHE A 13 1.59 -7.64 5.54
C PHE A 13 1.20 -6.29 6.12
N ARG A 14 -0.10 -6.09 6.38
CA ARG A 14 -0.66 -4.83 6.91
C ARG A 14 -0.04 -4.43 8.25
N GLN A 15 0.39 -5.39 9.06
CA GLN A 15 1.03 -5.16 10.36
C GLN A 15 2.52 -4.80 10.28
N ARG A 16 3.10 -4.69 9.09
CA ARG A 16 4.53 -4.33 8.93
C ARG A 16 4.79 -2.89 9.34
N THR A 17 5.95 -2.64 9.93
CA THR A 17 6.43 -1.29 10.27
C THR A 17 6.45 -0.36 9.05
N GLY A 18 6.76 -0.87 7.87
CA GLY A 18 6.71 -0.09 6.62
C GLY A 18 5.31 0.43 6.27
N VAL A 19 4.25 -0.30 6.64
CA VAL A 19 2.86 0.14 6.46
C VAL A 19 2.52 1.23 7.47
N ALA A 20 2.93 1.09 8.74
CA ALA A 20 2.76 2.16 9.73
C ALA A 20 3.49 3.45 9.32
N ALA A 21 4.72 3.33 8.78
CA ALA A 21 5.47 4.45 8.24
C ALA A 21 4.76 5.11 7.05
N PHE A 22 4.15 4.32 6.15
CA PHE A 22 3.30 4.85 5.09
C PHE A 22 2.12 5.65 5.65
N VAL A 23 1.37 5.10 6.61
CA VAL A 23 0.18 5.76 7.18
C VAL A 23 0.56 7.11 7.78
N ALA A 24 1.67 7.17 8.53
CA ALA A 24 2.17 8.42 9.11
C ALA A 24 2.54 9.44 8.00
N ALA A 25 3.33 9.03 7.01
CA ALA A 25 3.74 9.91 5.92
C ALA A 25 2.54 10.37 5.06
N PHE A 26 1.58 9.48 4.81
CA PHE A 26 0.36 9.77 4.06
C PHE A 26 -0.47 10.83 4.77
N ARG A 27 -0.66 10.71 6.09
CA ARG A 27 -1.40 11.72 6.89
C ARG A 27 -0.76 13.09 6.87
N THR A 28 0.57 13.15 6.93
CA THR A 28 1.30 14.42 6.85
C THR A 28 1.21 15.04 5.45
N THR A 29 1.28 14.22 4.40
CA THR A 29 1.36 14.69 3.01
C THR A 29 -0.01 14.99 2.41
N PHE A 30 -1.03 14.24 2.80
CA PHE A 30 -2.39 14.30 2.26
C PHE A 30 -3.44 14.36 3.39
N PRO A 31 -3.45 15.44 4.20
CA PRO A 31 -4.37 15.55 5.33
C PRO A 31 -5.84 15.46 4.90
N ASP A 32 -6.23 16.08 3.77
CA ASP A 32 -7.60 16.03 3.26
C ASP A 32 -8.05 14.63 2.83
N LEU A 33 -7.14 13.84 2.24
CA LEU A 33 -7.41 12.46 1.86
C LEU A 33 -7.39 11.51 3.07
N ALA A 34 -6.76 11.91 4.18
CA ALA A 34 -6.71 11.15 5.41
C ALA A 34 -7.84 11.51 6.40
N ASP A 35 -8.57 12.59 6.16
CA ASP A 35 -9.59 13.09 7.07
C ASP A 35 -10.69 12.06 7.34
N GLY A 36 -10.96 11.83 8.63
CA GLY A 36 -11.92 10.84 9.11
C GLY A 36 -11.56 9.38 8.79
N ARG A 37 -10.35 9.09 8.29
CA ARG A 37 -9.90 7.72 8.00
C ARG A 37 -9.15 7.13 9.18
N SER A 38 -9.48 5.88 9.50
CA SER A 38 -8.71 5.06 10.45
C SER A 38 -7.37 4.64 9.84
N ASP A 39 -6.36 4.47 10.70
CA ASP A 39 -5.04 3.97 10.29
C ASP A 39 -5.14 2.62 9.57
N GLU A 40 -6.03 1.74 10.04
CA GLU A 40 -6.29 0.45 9.44
C GLU A 40 -6.83 0.56 8.00
N ALA A 41 -7.68 1.56 7.71
CA ALA A 41 -8.22 1.76 6.38
C ALA A 41 -7.13 2.20 5.38
N ILE A 42 -6.29 3.15 5.78
CA ILE A 42 -5.16 3.62 4.98
C ILE A 42 -4.13 2.48 4.79
N ALA A 43 -3.89 1.70 5.84
CA ALA A 43 -3.02 0.53 5.82
C ALA A 43 -3.55 -0.57 4.87
N SER A 44 -4.86 -0.77 4.81
CA SER A 44 -5.49 -1.73 3.90
C SER A 44 -5.28 -1.32 2.44
N ASP A 45 -5.51 -0.05 2.09
CA ASP A 45 -5.35 0.42 0.71
C ASP A 45 -3.92 0.30 0.22
N VAL A 46 -2.93 0.71 1.02
CA VAL A 46 -1.53 0.57 0.63
C VAL A 46 -1.12 -0.89 0.52
N THR A 47 -1.68 -1.77 1.36
CA THR A 47 -1.43 -3.21 1.25
C THR A 47 -1.95 -3.76 -0.07
N HIS A 48 -3.14 -3.36 -0.51
CA HIS A 48 -3.65 -3.71 -1.84
C HIS A 48 -2.78 -3.15 -2.97
N VAL A 49 -2.27 -1.92 -2.85
CA VAL A 49 -1.32 -1.38 -3.85
C VAL A 49 -0.07 -2.26 -3.93
N CYS A 50 0.48 -2.69 -2.79
CA CYS A 50 1.71 -3.48 -2.77
C CYS A 50 1.52 -4.93 -3.23
N LEU A 51 0.38 -5.55 -2.93
CA LEU A 51 0.13 -6.98 -3.16
C LEU A 51 -0.66 -7.27 -4.45
N ASP A 52 -1.64 -6.42 -4.79
CA ASP A 52 -2.53 -6.67 -5.92
C ASP A 52 -2.13 -5.87 -7.16
N ASP A 53 -1.67 -4.63 -6.96
CA ASP A 53 -1.45 -3.71 -8.07
C ASP A 53 0.00 -3.82 -8.59
N LEU A 54 0.98 -3.90 -7.68
CA LEU A 54 2.41 -3.97 -8.03
C LEU A 54 2.95 -5.38 -8.25
N ARG A 55 2.21 -6.43 -7.86
CA ARG A 55 2.66 -7.81 -7.93
C ARG A 55 1.64 -8.67 -8.66
N ASP A 56 2.15 -9.69 -9.32
CA ASP A 56 1.33 -10.74 -9.89
C ASP A 56 0.77 -11.62 -8.76
N PRO A 57 -0.56 -11.81 -8.65
CA PRO A 57 -1.18 -12.53 -7.54
C PRO A 57 -0.88 -14.03 -7.56
N THR A 58 -0.49 -14.59 -8.71
CA THR A 58 -0.18 -16.01 -8.88
C THR A 58 1.25 -16.34 -8.47
N THR A 59 2.19 -15.44 -8.72
CA THR A 59 3.63 -15.66 -8.53
C THR A 59 4.25 -14.80 -7.43
N GLY A 60 3.55 -13.76 -6.97
CA GLY A 60 4.02 -12.78 -5.98
C GLY A 60 5.18 -11.90 -6.48
N ARG A 61 5.56 -12.01 -7.75
CA ARG A 61 6.65 -11.26 -8.39
C ARG A 61 6.15 -9.88 -8.85
N PRO A 62 7.04 -8.88 -9.02
CA PRO A 62 6.65 -7.61 -9.61
C PRO A 62 5.95 -7.81 -10.96
N ALA A 63 4.78 -7.22 -11.13
CA ALA A 63 4.05 -7.28 -12.39
C ALA A 63 4.68 -6.31 -13.41
N PRO A 64 4.84 -6.70 -14.69
CA PRO A 64 5.46 -5.86 -15.72
C PRO A 64 4.72 -4.51 -15.89
N ASP A 65 3.39 -4.52 -15.78
CA ASP A 65 2.54 -3.33 -15.85
C ASP A 65 2.05 -2.84 -14.48
N GLY A 66 2.68 -3.30 -13.38
CA GLY A 66 2.17 -3.07 -12.03
C GLY A 66 2.11 -1.60 -11.63
N GLU A 67 3.05 -0.78 -12.12
CA GLU A 67 3.02 0.67 -11.91
C GLU A 67 1.81 1.32 -12.57
N ALA A 68 1.55 0.98 -13.84
CA ALA A 68 0.41 1.52 -14.57
C ALA A 68 -0.91 1.04 -13.95
N ALA A 69 -0.97 -0.21 -13.47
CA ALA A 69 -2.12 -0.74 -12.75
C ALA A 69 -2.36 0.00 -11.43
N ALA A 70 -1.31 0.23 -10.64
CA ALA A 70 -1.40 0.99 -9.39
C ALA A 70 -1.86 2.43 -9.64
N LEU A 71 -1.25 3.15 -10.58
CA LEU A 71 -1.64 4.53 -10.91
C LEU A 71 -3.08 4.64 -11.39
N ARG A 72 -3.61 3.61 -12.07
CA ARG A 72 -5.02 3.56 -12.47
C ARG A 72 -5.97 3.35 -11.28
N ARG A 73 -5.56 2.64 -10.23
CA ARG A 73 -6.40 2.24 -9.09
C ARG A 73 -6.26 3.13 -7.86
N ILE A 74 -5.13 3.80 -7.68
CA ILE A 74 -4.89 4.71 -6.55
C ILE A 74 -5.98 5.79 -6.42
N PRO A 75 -6.45 6.44 -7.51
CA PRO A 75 -7.51 7.45 -7.39
C PRO A 75 -8.77 6.92 -6.69
N SER A 76 -9.25 5.73 -7.06
CA SER A 76 -10.45 5.16 -6.43
C SER A 76 -10.20 4.57 -5.04
N ARG A 77 -9.00 4.05 -4.78
CA ARG A 77 -8.64 3.51 -3.45
C ARG A 77 -8.52 4.62 -2.40
N PHE A 78 -7.91 5.74 -2.77
CA PHE A 78 -7.62 6.83 -1.85
C PHE A 78 -8.61 8.00 -1.94
N GLU A 79 -9.66 7.89 -2.76
CA GLU A 79 -10.74 8.86 -2.79
C GLU A 79 -11.37 8.99 -1.40
N ARG A 80 -11.54 10.24 -0.95
CA ARG A 80 -12.19 10.51 0.32
C ARG A 80 -12.95 11.83 0.28
N ASN A 81 -14.17 11.82 0.84
CA ASN A 81 -15.00 13.02 0.98
C ASN A 81 -15.21 13.76 -0.37
N GLY A 82 -15.28 13.03 -1.48
CA GLY A 82 -15.40 13.62 -2.83
C GLY A 82 -14.10 14.19 -3.40
N ILE A 83 -12.96 14.00 -2.72
CA ILE A 83 -11.63 14.39 -3.18
C ILE A 83 -10.96 13.16 -3.78
N THR A 84 -10.82 13.16 -5.10
CA THR A 84 -10.08 12.13 -5.83
C THR A 84 -8.63 12.58 -6.03
N PRO A 85 -7.62 11.77 -5.68
CA PRO A 85 -6.24 12.05 -6.01
C PRO A 85 -6.07 12.27 -7.52
N ASP A 86 -5.55 13.42 -7.91
CA ASP A 86 -5.17 13.70 -9.29
C ASP A 86 -3.91 12.90 -9.68
N THR A 87 -3.50 12.98 -10.95
CA THR A 87 -2.33 12.25 -11.47
C THR A 87 -1.04 12.49 -10.68
N VAL A 88 -0.79 13.71 -10.22
CA VAL A 88 0.39 14.06 -9.43
C VAL A 88 0.29 13.44 -8.04
N SER A 89 -0.85 13.62 -7.37
CA SER A 89 -1.12 13.02 -6.06
C SER A 89 -1.02 11.50 -6.10
N ALA A 90 -1.58 10.85 -7.12
CA ALA A 90 -1.50 9.40 -7.30
C ALA A 90 -0.06 8.89 -7.46
N ARG A 91 0.78 9.62 -8.22
CA ARG A 91 2.22 9.31 -8.34
C ARG A 91 2.96 9.47 -7.02
N LEU A 92 2.66 10.51 -6.26
CA LEU A 92 3.25 10.74 -4.94
C LEU A 92 2.84 9.66 -3.93
N ILE A 93 1.56 9.27 -3.91
CA ILE A 93 1.07 8.15 -3.10
C ILE A 93 1.83 6.87 -3.47
N LEU A 94 1.99 6.58 -4.77
CA LEU A 94 2.73 5.40 -5.21
C LEU A 94 4.22 5.45 -4.82
N ALA A 95 4.85 6.61 -4.94
CA ALA A 95 6.24 6.81 -4.53
C ALA A 95 6.42 6.61 -3.02
N LEU A 96 5.52 7.17 -2.20
CA LEU A 96 5.50 6.93 -0.76
C LEU A 96 5.30 5.46 -0.44
N ALA A 97 4.32 4.80 -1.08
CA ALA A 97 4.05 3.37 -0.89
C ALA A 97 5.29 2.53 -1.19
N ARG A 98 5.99 2.81 -2.31
CA ARG A 98 7.25 2.15 -2.65
C ARG A 98 8.37 2.45 -1.67
N GLY A 99 8.54 3.68 -1.23
CA GLY A 99 9.58 4.08 -0.27
C GLY A 99 9.36 3.55 1.15
N THR A 100 8.17 3.01 1.45
CA THR A 100 7.79 2.56 2.80
C THR A 100 7.24 1.14 2.79
N ALA A 101 5.96 0.95 2.48
CA ALA A 101 5.21 -0.29 2.63
C ALA A 101 5.58 -1.38 1.61
N CYS A 102 5.79 -1.00 0.35
CA CYS A 102 6.02 -1.95 -0.75
C CYS A 102 7.50 -2.30 -0.96
N SER A 103 8.41 -1.55 -0.33
CA SER A 103 9.83 -1.92 -0.32
C SER A 103 10.01 -3.26 0.36
N ARG A 104 10.95 -4.06 -0.17
CA ARG A 104 11.33 -5.32 0.46
C ARG A 104 11.80 -5.00 1.89
N VAL A 105 11.41 -5.84 2.85
CA VAL A 105 12.28 -6.19 3.98
C VAL A 105 13.70 -6.21 3.42
N ARG A 106 14.58 -5.34 3.91
CA ARG A 106 15.97 -5.25 3.43
C ARG A 106 16.48 -6.69 3.37
N VAL A 107 16.68 -7.21 2.17
CA VAL A 107 17.77 -8.16 2.03
C VAL A 107 18.95 -7.26 2.27
N ILE A 108 19.55 -7.44 3.44
CA ILE A 108 20.76 -6.75 3.80
C ILE A 108 21.74 -7.14 2.69
N GLU A 109 21.98 -6.25 1.74
CA GLU A 109 23.16 -6.33 0.89
C GLU A 109 24.33 -6.02 1.82
N GLU A 110 24.73 -7.04 2.53
CA GLU A 110 25.95 -7.07 3.31
C GLU A 110 26.90 -8.04 2.58
N TRP A 111 27.91 -7.42 1.97
CA TRP A 111 29.21 -7.92 1.49
C TRP A 111 29.28 -8.50 0.08
#